data_AF-A0A5J4U662-F1
#
_entry.id   AF-A0A5J4U662-F1
#
_cell.length_a   1.000
_cell.length_b   1.000
_cell.length_c   1.000
_cell.angle_alpha   90.00
_cell.angle_beta   90.00
_cell.angle_gamma   90.00
#
_symmetry.space_group_name_H-M   'P 1'
#
loop_
_entity.id
_entity.type
_entity.pdbx_description
1 polymer ?
#
loop_
_entity_poly.entity_id
_entity_poly.type
_entity_poly.pdbx_seq_one_letter_code
_entity_poly.pdbx_strand_id
1 'polypeptide(L)'
;MSLRSTGTGTLPKKKSSFSTLPHTEKLIIMPRQVDPEKDILKNEIKILKEKIEELNLRVEEEIMNRQILENELQQPIEIPQYSRTIRRMHRDSQSNLIDDQSNIKEEVDQYEDVEFVEISLRDLIQLKQKHSALSVSLESANEQITILRQQIDQSADSLLEQKQKVSTASKTNEANNAQSNSQKKLEKKQQDEELIQIQQLNKKLEDMKKNSKETEIANKQLKEQVAKLEEGNKKLSELNLILQKKAQNTETEIEQKNKIIQKKDEEISELTKTLKSNKEESNKKIFHQQEIINS
;
A
#
# COMPACT_ATOMS: atom_id res chain seq x y z
N MET A 1 42.24 -16.44 -49.10
CA MET A 1 41.80 -17.28 -47.97
C MET A 1 40.33 -16.96 -47.71
N SER A 2 39.40 -17.83 -48.11
CA SER A 2 38.83 -18.94 -47.30
C SER A 2 37.66 -18.44 -46.45
N LEU A 3 36.42 -18.94 -46.49
CA LEU A 3 35.72 -19.96 -47.27
C LEU A 3 34.22 -19.60 -47.22
N ARG A 4 33.46 -19.95 -48.28
CA ARG A 4 32.00 -20.03 -48.27
C ARG A 4 31.54 -21.14 -47.32
N SER A 5 30.40 -20.99 -46.66
CA SER A 5 29.52 -22.14 -46.41
C SER A 5 28.05 -21.74 -46.52
N THR A 6 27.43 -22.17 -47.61
CA THR A 6 25.99 -22.29 -47.80
C THR A 6 25.44 -23.36 -46.86
N GLY A 7 24.33 -23.07 -46.19
CA GLY A 7 23.61 -24.03 -45.35
C GLY A 7 22.14 -23.65 -45.25
N THR A 8 21.38 -23.99 -46.29
CA THR A 8 19.92 -24.08 -46.28
C THR A 8 19.46 -25.14 -45.27
N GLY A 9 18.39 -24.88 -44.51
CA GLY A 9 17.81 -25.91 -43.64
C GLY A 9 16.66 -25.45 -42.75
N THR A 10 15.50 -25.24 -43.38
CA THR A 10 14.13 -25.53 -42.88
C THR A 10 13.79 -25.43 -41.39
N LEU A 11 12.81 -24.55 -41.14
CA LEU A 11 11.87 -24.48 -40.01
C LEU A 11 11.41 -25.84 -39.44
N PRO A 12 11.17 -25.88 -38.12
CA PRO A 12 10.01 -26.54 -37.56
C PRO A 12 9.00 -25.51 -37.03
N LYS A 13 7.78 -25.57 -37.56
CA LYS A 13 6.58 -25.03 -36.90
C LYS A 13 6.43 -25.71 -35.54
N LYS A 14 6.26 -24.93 -34.46
CA LYS A 14 5.35 -25.30 -33.37
C LYS A 14 4.72 -24.05 -32.76
N LYS A 15 3.39 -24.05 -32.78
CA LYS A 15 2.51 -23.10 -32.12
C LYS A 15 2.70 -23.25 -30.60
N SER A 16 2.90 -22.15 -29.90
CA SER A 16 2.43 -22.01 -28.52
C SER A 16 1.79 -20.64 -28.38
N SER A 17 0.46 -20.65 -28.39
CA SER A 17 -0.38 -19.59 -27.87
C SER A 17 -0.01 -19.32 -26.41
N PHE A 18 0.47 -18.12 -26.09
CA PHE A 18 0.21 -17.53 -24.78
C PHE A 18 0.12 -16.01 -24.90
N SER A 19 -0.94 -15.49 -24.28
CA SER A 19 -1.47 -14.14 -24.32
C SER A 19 -0.46 -13.01 -24.18
N THR A 20 -0.43 -12.11 -25.16
CA THR A 20 -0.17 -10.69 -24.90
C THR A 20 -1.51 -9.97 -24.88
N LEU A 21 -2.21 -10.06 -23.74
CA LEU A 21 -3.16 -9.03 -23.41
C LEU A 21 -2.36 -7.72 -23.36
N PRO A 22 -2.74 -6.66 -24.10
CA PRO A 22 -2.27 -5.34 -23.74
C PRO A 22 -2.88 -5.07 -22.38
N HIS A 23 -2.10 -5.16 -21.30
CA HIS A 23 -2.45 -4.46 -20.07
C HIS A 23 -2.41 -2.97 -20.41
N THR A 24 -3.49 -2.48 -21.00
CA THR A 24 -3.92 -1.12 -20.75
C THR A 24 -4.25 -1.12 -19.26
N GLU A 25 -3.23 -0.81 -18.43
CA GLU A 25 -3.47 -0.17 -17.15
C GLU A 25 -4.36 1.03 -17.48
N LYS A 26 -5.67 0.82 -17.39
CA LYS A 26 -6.56 1.93 -17.11
C LYS A 26 -6.05 2.44 -15.78
N LEU A 27 -5.27 3.52 -15.83
CA LEU A 27 -5.09 4.43 -14.71
C LEU A 27 -6.50 4.73 -14.23
N ILE A 28 -6.95 3.99 -13.22
CA ILE A 28 -8.11 4.36 -12.43
C ILE A 28 -7.64 5.62 -11.72
N ILE A 29 -7.85 6.77 -12.36
CA ILE A 29 -7.78 8.06 -11.70
C ILE A 29 -8.92 8.00 -10.70
N MET A 30 -8.60 7.60 -9.46
CA MET A 30 -9.55 7.70 -8.38
C MET A 30 -10.01 9.16 -8.34
N PRO A 31 -11.33 9.44 -8.30
CA PRO A 31 -11.81 10.79 -8.17
C PRO A 31 -11.12 11.41 -6.95
N ARG A 32 -10.47 12.56 -7.14
CA ARG A 32 -9.97 13.39 -6.03
C ARG A 32 -11.13 13.52 -5.07
N GLN A 33 -11.02 13.00 -3.86
CA GLN A 33 -11.97 13.31 -2.81
C GLN A 33 -11.88 14.82 -2.60
N VAL A 34 -12.89 15.52 -3.14
CA VAL A 34 -13.10 16.95 -2.92
C VAL A 34 -13.49 17.04 -1.46
N ASP A 35 -12.61 17.63 -0.66
CA ASP A 35 -12.81 17.77 0.77
C ASP A 35 -13.80 18.93 1.02
N PRO A 36 -15.07 18.64 1.35
CA PRO A 36 -16.12 19.66 1.39
C PRO A 36 -15.82 20.72 2.45
N GLU A 37 -15.14 20.36 3.54
CA GLU A 37 -14.71 21.31 4.58
C GLU A 37 -13.68 22.30 4.04
N LYS A 38 -12.75 21.86 3.19
CA LYS A 38 -11.74 22.75 2.60
C LYS A 38 -12.35 23.80 1.67
N ASP A 39 -13.40 23.45 0.95
CA ASP A 39 -14.07 24.38 0.03
C ASP A 39 -15.01 25.34 0.79
N ILE A 40 -15.64 24.90 1.88
CA ILE A 40 -16.34 25.80 2.83
C ILE A 40 -15.37 26.83 3.41
N LEU A 41 -14.23 26.37 3.95
CA LEU A 41 -13.21 27.26 4.53
C LEU A 41 -12.60 28.23 3.52
N LYS A 42 -12.41 27.82 2.26
CA LYS A 42 -11.97 28.74 1.19
C LYS A 42 -12.99 29.81 0.87
N ASN A 43 -14.29 29.45 0.85
CA ASN A 43 -15.35 30.42 0.65
C ASN A 43 -15.43 31.40 1.82
N GLU A 44 -15.32 30.93 3.06
CA GLU A 44 -15.24 31.79 4.25
C GLU A 44 -14.04 32.76 4.19
N ILE A 45 -12.86 32.26 3.79
CA ILE A 45 -11.67 33.11 3.56
C ILE A 45 -11.92 34.16 2.49
N LYS A 46 -12.64 33.82 1.41
CA LYS A 46 -12.98 34.75 0.34
C LYS A 46 -13.90 35.86 0.84
N ILE A 47 -14.98 35.48 1.52
CA ILE A 47 -15.94 36.43 2.11
C ILE A 47 -15.24 37.36 3.11
N LEU A 48 -14.36 36.82 3.96
CA LEU A 48 -13.62 37.64 4.93
C LEU A 48 -12.66 38.64 4.25
N LYS A 49 -12.03 38.27 3.13
CA LYS A 49 -11.20 39.20 2.36
C LYS A 49 -12.04 40.33 1.75
N GLU A 50 -13.15 39.99 1.12
CA GLU A 50 -14.07 40.97 0.53
C GLU A 50 -14.60 41.93 1.62
N LYS A 51 -14.92 41.41 2.80
CA LYS A 51 -15.34 42.23 3.95
C LYS A 51 -14.24 43.16 4.46
N ILE A 52 -12.99 42.70 4.56
CA ILE A 52 -11.86 43.56 4.95
C ILE A 52 -11.65 44.67 3.92
N GLU A 53 -11.76 44.34 2.63
CA GLU A 53 -11.63 45.31 1.54
C GLU A 53 -12.75 46.37 1.59
N GLU A 54 -14.00 45.96 1.81
CA GLU A 54 -15.13 46.87 2.01
C GLU A 54 -14.93 47.79 3.23
N LEU A 55 -14.49 47.24 4.36
CA LEU A 55 -14.24 48.03 5.57
C LEU A 55 -13.09 49.03 5.37
N ASN A 56 -12.03 48.66 4.63
CA ASN A 56 -10.95 49.58 4.29
C ASN A 56 -11.45 50.76 3.44
N LEU A 57 -12.30 50.50 2.44
CA LEU A 57 -12.91 51.55 1.64
C LEU A 57 -13.71 52.53 2.50
N ARG A 58 -14.52 52.02 3.44
CA ARG A 58 -15.26 52.89 4.39
C ARG A 58 -14.34 53.71 5.30
N VAL A 59 -13.20 53.15 5.72
CA VAL A 59 -12.19 53.91 6.48
C VAL A 59 -11.59 55.02 5.63
N GLU A 60 -11.29 54.76 4.36
CA GLU A 60 -10.77 55.78 3.44
C GLU A 60 -11.77 56.91 3.21
N GLU A 61 -13.05 56.59 3.02
CA GLU A 61 -14.14 57.56 2.94
C GLU A 61 -14.22 58.43 4.20
N GLU A 62 -14.16 57.81 5.39
CA GLU A 62 -14.27 58.55 6.64
C GLU A 62 -13.01 59.38 6.96
N ILE A 63 -11.82 58.92 6.54
CA ILE A 63 -10.59 59.73 6.58
C ILE A 63 -10.73 60.96 5.68
N MET A 64 -11.35 60.83 4.50
CA MET A 64 -11.60 61.94 3.61
C MET A 64 -12.60 62.94 4.23
N ASN A 65 -13.69 62.45 4.82
CA ASN A 65 -14.63 63.28 5.58
C ASN A 65 -13.94 64.05 6.71
N ARG A 66 -13.09 63.37 7.50
CA ARG A 66 -12.27 63.99 8.54
C ARG A 66 -11.38 65.10 7.99
N GLN A 67 -10.72 64.88 6.84
CA GLN A 67 -9.87 65.88 6.20
C GLN A 67 -10.67 67.11 5.72
N ILE A 68 -11.88 66.90 5.18
CA ILE A 68 -12.77 68.01 4.80
C ILE A 68 -13.13 68.84 6.04
N LEU A 69 -13.56 68.20 7.13
CA LEU A 69 -13.89 68.87 8.39
C LEU A 69 -12.69 69.60 9.00
N GLU A 70 -11.50 69.00 8.96
CA GLU A 70 -10.25 69.61 9.44
C GLU A 70 -9.88 70.85 8.62
N ASN A 71 -10.04 70.80 7.30
CA ASN A 71 -9.82 71.95 6.42
C ASN A 71 -10.84 73.07 6.68
N GLU A 72 -12.11 72.73 6.91
CA GLU A 72 -13.16 73.71 7.27
C GLU A 72 -12.89 74.39 8.62
N LEU A 73 -12.35 73.65 9.59
CA LEU A 73 -11.92 74.19 10.89
C LEU A 73 -10.69 75.10 10.79
N GLN A 74 -9.77 74.81 9.87
CA GLN A 74 -8.55 75.60 9.67
C GLN A 74 -8.78 76.90 8.89
N GLN A 75 -9.95 77.09 8.26
CA GLN A 75 -10.25 78.34 7.60
C GLN A 75 -10.19 79.49 8.62
N PRO A 76 -9.37 80.53 8.36
CA PRO A 76 -9.26 81.64 9.30
C PRO A 76 -10.64 82.25 9.51
N ILE A 77 -10.99 82.50 10.77
CA ILE A 77 -12.19 83.28 11.10
C ILE A 77 -11.94 84.67 10.53
N GLU A 78 -12.50 84.95 9.37
CA GLU A 78 -12.52 86.28 8.78
C GLU A 78 -13.43 87.14 9.66
N ILE A 79 -12.83 87.73 10.68
CA ILE A 79 -13.47 88.83 11.40
C ILE A 79 -13.56 89.97 10.39
N PRO A 80 -14.75 90.48 10.06
CA PRO A 80 -14.89 91.61 9.15
C PRO A 80 -13.92 92.73 9.56
N GLN A 81 -13.11 93.22 8.60
CA GLN A 81 -11.99 94.13 8.87
C GLN A 81 -12.40 95.41 9.63
N TYR A 82 -13.69 95.75 9.59
CA TYR A 82 -14.29 96.89 10.25
C TYR A 82 -14.17 96.88 11.78
N SER A 83 -14.01 95.71 12.43
CA SER A 83 -13.85 95.62 13.90
C SER A 83 -12.55 96.26 14.45
N ARG A 84 -11.47 96.26 13.64
CA ARG A 84 -10.20 96.92 14.02
C ARG A 84 -10.28 98.43 13.84
N THR A 85 -11.02 98.89 12.83
CA THR A 85 -11.27 100.31 12.55
C THR A 85 -12.14 100.91 13.65
N ILE A 86 -13.20 100.21 14.08
CA ILE A 86 -14.10 100.65 15.17
C ILE A 86 -13.37 100.73 16.50
N ARG A 87 -12.51 99.77 16.84
CA ARG A 87 -11.71 99.82 18.09
C ARG A 87 -10.73 100.98 18.11
N ARG A 88 -10.26 101.45 16.95
CA ARG A 88 -9.44 102.66 16.79
C ARG A 88 -10.31 103.92 16.92
N MET A 89 -11.40 104.00 16.17
CA MET A 89 -12.31 105.16 16.20
C MET A 89 -12.94 105.37 17.58
N HIS A 90 -13.36 104.32 18.30
CA HIS A 90 -13.89 104.44 19.66
C HIS A 90 -12.84 104.94 20.66
N ARG A 91 -11.55 104.59 20.47
CA ARG A 91 -10.46 105.08 21.31
C ARG A 91 -10.14 106.55 21.02
N ASP A 92 -10.20 106.93 19.74
CA ASP A 92 -9.98 108.30 19.29
C ASP A 92 -11.16 109.21 19.70
N SER A 93 -12.41 108.74 19.62
CA SER A 93 -13.60 109.46 20.11
C SER A 93 -13.62 109.60 21.64
N GLN A 94 -13.23 108.58 22.41
CA GLN A 94 -13.11 108.71 23.87
C GLN A 94 -12.01 109.70 24.29
N SER A 95 -10.95 109.83 23.50
CA SER A 95 -9.88 110.81 23.75
C SER A 95 -10.34 112.25 23.49
N ASN A 96 -11.33 112.45 22.61
CA ASN A 96 -11.86 113.76 22.24
C ASN A 96 -13.11 114.15 23.05
N LEU A 97 -13.72 113.21 23.79
CA LEU A 97 -14.95 113.41 24.58
C LEU A 97 -14.80 114.37 25.77
N ILE A 98 -13.58 114.79 26.11
CA ILE A 98 -13.33 115.78 27.17
C ILE A 98 -13.59 117.22 26.68
N ASP A 99 -13.50 117.47 25.36
CA ASP A 99 -13.54 118.83 24.83
C ASP A 99 -14.90 119.26 24.23
N ASP A 100 -15.78 118.34 23.81
CA ASP A 100 -16.98 118.71 23.04
C ASP A 100 -18.31 118.39 23.73
N GLN A 101 -18.70 119.26 24.66
CA GLN A 101 -20.02 119.27 25.30
C GLN A 101 -21.14 119.85 24.40
N SER A 102 -20.96 119.87 23.07
CA SER A 102 -21.83 120.64 22.14
C SER A 102 -22.41 119.92 20.91
N ASN A 103 -22.33 118.59 20.78
CA ASN A 103 -22.97 117.87 19.67
C ASN A 103 -23.86 116.67 20.11
N ILE A 104 -25.01 116.97 20.72
CA ILE A 104 -26.09 116.00 20.99
C ILE A 104 -26.75 115.45 19.68
N LYS A 105 -26.30 115.87 18.49
CA LYS A 105 -26.66 115.24 17.21
C LYS A 105 -25.78 114.03 16.83
N GLU A 106 -24.61 113.85 17.45
CA GLU A 106 -23.75 112.68 17.23
C GLU A 106 -24.15 111.47 18.08
N GLU A 107 -25.11 111.60 19.00
CA GLU A 107 -25.66 110.46 19.75
C GLU A 107 -26.47 109.49 18.86
N VAL A 108 -27.03 109.96 17.73
CA VAL A 108 -27.75 109.08 16.78
C VAL A 108 -26.79 108.20 15.97
N ASP A 109 -25.61 108.71 15.61
CA ASP A 109 -24.57 107.92 14.92
C ASP A 109 -23.92 106.88 15.88
N GLN A 110 -23.90 107.15 17.19
CA GLN A 110 -23.46 106.17 18.20
C GLN A 110 -24.43 104.98 18.36
N TYR A 111 -25.71 105.12 18.01
CA TYR A 111 -26.65 103.98 18.00
C TYR A 111 -26.44 103.06 16.79
N GLU A 112 -25.99 103.58 15.63
CA GLU A 112 -25.55 102.75 14.50
C GLU A 112 -24.31 101.91 14.89
N ASP A 113 -23.40 102.46 15.70
CA ASP A 113 -22.25 101.73 16.23
C ASP A 113 -22.62 100.61 17.22
N VAL A 114 -23.67 100.79 18.04
CA VAL A 114 -24.15 99.74 18.96
C VAL A 114 -24.87 98.63 18.20
N GLU A 115 -25.75 98.96 17.26
CA GLU A 115 -26.42 97.98 16.40
C GLU A 115 -25.38 97.18 15.58
N PHE A 116 -24.32 97.84 15.11
CA PHE A 116 -23.22 97.20 14.41
C PHE A 116 -22.38 96.26 15.31
N VAL A 117 -22.10 96.66 16.55
CA VAL A 117 -21.43 95.80 17.54
C VAL A 117 -22.30 94.60 17.90
N GLU A 118 -23.62 94.78 18.03
CA GLU A 118 -24.55 93.68 18.25
C GLU A 118 -24.58 92.70 17.07
N ILE A 119 -24.60 93.18 15.83
CA ILE A 119 -24.51 92.34 14.64
C ILE A 119 -23.18 91.57 14.62
N SER A 120 -22.06 92.25 14.86
CA SER A 120 -20.73 91.62 14.91
C SER A 120 -20.62 90.56 16.02
N LEU A 121 -21.25 90.78 17.18
CA LEU A 121 -21.32 89.79 18.26
C LEU A 121 -22.23 88.61 17.90
N ARG A 122 -23.37 88.84 17.23
CA ARG A 122 -24.24 87.77 16.73
C ARG A 122 -23.50 86.90 15.71
N ASP A 123 -22.79 87.51 14.77
CA ASP A 123 -21.96 86.80 13.79
C ASP A 123 -20.85 85.97 14.46
N LEU A 124 -20.18 86.55 15.47
CA LEU A 124 -19.15 85.83 16.23
C LEU A 124 -19.73 84.66 17.03
N ILE A 125 -20.93 84.80 17.60
CA ILE A 125 -21.64 83.72 18.28
C ILE A 125 -22.02 82.62 17.27
N GLN A 126 -22.54 82.97 16.10
CA GLN A 126 -22.87 82.01 15.04
C GLN A 126 -21.63 81.25 14.55
N LEU A 127 -20.52 81.95 14.33
CA LEU A 127 -19.24 81.35 13.95
C LEU A 127 -18.72 80.42 15.04
N LYS A 128 -18.82 80.81 16.32
CA LYS A 128 -18.44 79.95 17.46
C LYS A 128 -19.32 78.71 17.56
N GLN A 129 -20.62 78.83 17.32
CA GLN A 129 -21.55 77.69 17.28
C GLN A 129 -21.23 76.75 16.12
N LYS A 130 -20.97 77.30 14.92
CA LYS A 130 -20.54 76.52 13.75
C LYS A 130 -19.22 75.78 14.02
N HIS A 131 -18.22 76.45 14.59
CA HIS A 131 -16.95 75.82 14.97
C HIS A 131 -17.15 74.71 16.01
N SER A 132 -18.01 74.93 17.01
CA SER A 132 -18.35 73.91 18.01
C SER A 132 -19.03 72.69 17.38
N ALA A 133 -19.97 72.91 16.45
CA ALA A 133 -20.64 71.83 15.73
C ALA A 133 -19.65 71.02 14.86
N LEU A 134 -18.78 71.70 14.11
CA LEU A 134 -17.72 71.06 13.33
C LEU A 134 -16.74 70.27 14.19
N SER A 135 -16.39 70.78 15.39
CA SER A 135 -15.51 70.06 16.32
C SER A 135 -16.15 68.76 16.83
N VAL A 136 -17.44 68.78 17.16
CA VAL A 136 -18.19 67.57 17.56
C VAL A 136 -18.30 66.58 16.39
N SER A 137 -18.56 67.07 15.17
CA SER A 137 -18.57 66.22 13.98
C SER A 137 -17.21 65.58 13.71
N LEU A 138 -16.10 66.32 13.92
CA LEU A 138 -14.74 65.80 13.76
C LEU A 138 -14.42 64.71 14.80
N GLU A 139 -14.84 64.90 16.06
CA GLU A 139 -14.71 63.90 17.11
C GLU A 139 -15.48 62.62 16.77
N SER A 140 -16.73 62.77 16.30
CA SER A 140 -17.54 61.63 15.85
C SER A 140 -16.91 60.87 14.67
N ALA A 141 -16.35 61.58 13.67
CA ALA A 141 -15.64 60.94 12.56
C ALA A 141 -14.40 60.16 13.03
N ASN A 142 -13.65 60.68 14.02
CA ASN A 142 -12.52 59.98 14.62
C ASN A 142 -12.94 58.71 15.38
N GLU A 143 -14.05 58.75 16.10
CA GLU A 143 -14.62 57.58 16.77
C GLU A 143 -15.04 56.51 15.74
N GLN A 144 -15.70 56.92 14.65
CA GLN A 144 -16.09 56.00 13.58
C GLN A 144 -14.89 55.34 12.90
N ILE A 145 -13.83 56.11 12.59
CA ILE A 145 -12.57 55.56 12.08
C ILE A 145 -11.99 54.53 13.05
N THR A 146 -12.02 54.80 14.35
CA THR A 146 -11.50 53.89 15.38
C THR A 146 -12.30 52.59 15.42
N ILE A 147 -13.63 52.66 15.38
CA ILE A 147 -14.52 51.50 15.36
C ILE A 147 -14.28 50.66 14.10
N LEU A 148 -14.21 51.30 12.93
CA LEU A 148 -13.98 50.59 11.67
C LEU A 148 -12.61 49.89 11.65
N ARG A 149 -11.56 50.54 12.17
CA ARG A 149 -10.24 49.91 12.33
C ARG A 149 -10.28 48.68 13.24
N GLN A 150 -10.98 48.76 14.37
CA GLN A 150 -11.17 47.59 15.25
C GLN A 150 -11.90 46.45 14.53
N GLN A 151 -12.91 46.75 13.70
CA GLN A 151 -13.63 45.73 12.92
C GLN A 151 -12.74 45.08 11.85
N ILE A 152 -11.83 45.86 11.24
CA ILE A 152 -10.82 45.33 10.32
C ILE A 152 -9.89 44.37 11.04
N ASP A 153 -9.36 44.76 12.20
CA ASP A 153 -8.45 43.92 12.99
C ASP A 153 -9.11 42.59 13.39
N GLN A 154 -10.35 42.63 13.90
CA GLN A 154 -11.12 41.42 14.23
C GLN A 154 -11.36 40.50 13.02
N SER A 155 -11.64 41.11 11.86
CA SER A 155 -11.86 40.36 10.61
C SER A 155 -10.55 39.76 10.09
N ALA A 156 -9.42 40.46 10.26
CA ALA A 156 -8.08 39.99 9.92
C ALA A 156 -7.63 38.82 10.81
N ASP A 157 -7.91 38.88 12.11
CA ASP A 157 -7.66 37.79 13.06
C ASP A 157 -8.47 36.54 12.68
N SER A 158 -9.76 36.72 12.39
CA SER A 158 -10.65 35.64 11.92
C SER A 158 -10.14 35.01 10.62
N LEU A 159 -9.66 35.84 9.68
CA LEU A 159 -9.06 35.38 8.42
C LEU A 159 -7.79 34.55 8.68
N LEU A 160 -6.97 34.96 9.65
CA LEU A 160 -5.74 34.25 10.01
C LEU A 160 -6.05 32.90 10.66
N GLU A 161 -7.03 32.83 11.55
CA GLU A 161 -7.50 31.58 12.16
C GLU A 161 -8.01 30.61 11.08
N GLN A 162 -8.83 31.08 10.13
CA GLN A 162 -9.36 30.23 9.07
C GLN A 162 -8.27 29.75 8.10
N LYS A 163 -7.28 30.58 7.79
CA LYS A 163 -6.09 30.16 7.02
C LYS A 163 -5.29 29.08 7.75
N GLN A 164 -5.16 29.18 9.07
CA GLN A 164 -4.50 28.15 9.86
C GLN A 164 -5.29 26.84 9.84
N LYS A 165 -6.62 26.87 9.97
CA LYS A 165 -7.49 25.69 9.86
C LYS A 165 -7.34 24.99 8.50
N VAL A 166 -7.28 25.75 7.40
CA VAL A 166 -7.00 25.18 6.06
C VAL A 166 -5.60 24.54 5.99
N SER A 167 -4.60 25.16 6.61
CA SER A 167 -3.23 24.63 6.64
C SER A 167 -3.13 23.32 7.44
N THR A 168 -3.76 23.26 8.62
CA THR A 168 -3.77 22.06 9.46
C THR A 168 -4.55 20.94 8.81
N ALA A 169 -5.74 21.22 8.25
CA ALA A 169 -6.54 20.24 7.49
C ALA A 169 -5.78 19.67 6.28
N SER A 170 -4.96 20.49 5.60
CA SER A 170 -4.13 20.01 4.50
C SER A 170 -3.01 19.08 4.98
N LYS A 171 -2.40 19.36 6.13
CA LYS A 171 -1.32 18.52 6.71
C LYS A 171 -1.84 17.18 7.23
N THR A 172 -3.02 17.15 7.83
CA THR A 172 -3.66 15.88 8.28
C THR A 172 -4.06 14.99 7.12
N ASN A 173 -4.54 15.55 6.01
CA ASN A 173 -4.87 14.77 4.81
C ASN A 173 -3.63 14.25 4.05
N GLU A 174 -2.51 14.99 4.04
CA GLU A 174 -1.25 14.48 3.50
C GLU A 174 -0.67 13.34 4.36
N ALA A 175 -0.76 13.43 5.69
CA ALA A 175 -0.36 12.35 6.60
C ALA A 175 -1.24 11.09 6.43
N ASN A 176 -2.56 11.25 6.32
CA ASN A 176 -3.49 10.14 6.12
C ASN A 176 -3.30 9.45 4.76
N ASN A 177 -2.98 10.21 3.69
CA ASN A 177 -2.65 9.63 2.38
C ASN A 177 -1.30 8.91 2.37
N ALA A 178 -0.29 9.44 3.06
CA ALA A 178 0.99 8.76 3.22
C ALA A 178 0.85 7.44 4.01
N GLN A 179 0.04 7.44 5.06
CA GLN A 179 -0.24 6.26 5.87
C GLN A 179 -1.02 5.20 5.08
N SER A 180 -2.07 5.59 4.35
CA SER A 180 -2.85 4.68 3.48
C SER A 180 -2.00 4.02 2.38
N ASN A 181 -1.08 4.77 1.77
CA ASN A 181 -0.16 4.22 0.77
C ASN A 181 0.90 3.29 1.39
N SER A 182 1.36 3.59 2.61
CA SER A 182 2.29 2.69 3.31
C SER A 182 1.63 1.35 3.67
N GLN A 183 0.34 1.38 4.05
CA GLN A 183 -0.43 0.21 4.45
C GLN A 183 -0.78 -0.68 3.24
N LYS A 184 -1.18 -0.08 2.11
CA LYS A 184 -1.39 -0.82 0.85
C LYS A 184 -0.12 -1.47 0.32
N LYS A 185 1.05 -0.83 0.51
CA LYS A 185 2.34 -1.39 0.10
C LYS A 185 2.77 -2.55 1.00
N LEU A 186 2.40 -2.52 2.27
CA LEU A 186 2.62 -3.61 3.22
C LEU A 186 1.73 -4.82 2.91
N GLU A 187 0.43 -4.59 2.65
CA GLU A 187 -0.53 -5.64 2.28
C GLU A 187 -0.14 -6.35 0.98
N LYS A 188 0.32 -5.60 -0.03
CA LYS A 188 0.82 -6.19 -1.28
C LYS A 188 2.07 -7.05 -1.07
N LYS A 189 2.97 -6.63 -0.19
CA LYS A 189 4.19 -7.39 0.13
C LYS A 189 3.88 -8.68 0.89
N GLN A 190 2.88 -8.67 1.78
CA GLN A 190 2.39 -9.87 2.47
C GLN A 190 1.73 -10.84 1.50
N GLN A 191 0.93 -10.35 0.55
CA GLN A 191 0.34 -11.20 -0.50
C GLN A 191 1.41 -11.82 -1.40
N ASP A 192 2.46 -11.07 -1.77
CA ASP A 192 3.58 -11.59 -2.57
C ASP A 192 4.37 -12.66 -1.80
N GLU A 193 4.58 -12.48 -0.48
CA GLU A 193 5.24 -13.49 0.38
C GLU A 193 4.41 -14.76 0.56
N GLU A 194 3.09 -14.65 0.75
CA GLU A 194 2.17 -15.80 0.78
C GLU A 194 2.17 -16.56 -0.55
N LEU A 195 2.20 -15.84 -1.68
CA LEU A 195 2.19 -16.43 -3.01
C LEU A 195 3.50 -17.19 -3.30
N ILE A 196 4.64 -16.66 -2.84
CA ILE A 196 5.94 -17.37 -2.89
C ILE A 196 5.90 -18.64 -2.03
N GLN A 197 5.34 -18.59 -0.82
CA GLN A 197 5.21 -19.78 0.04
C GLN A 197 4.30 -20.83 -0.60
N ILE A 198 3.17 -20.44 -1.19
CA ILE A 198 2.27 -21.35 -1.91
C ILE A 198 2.98 -21.98 -3.11
N GLN A 199 3.75 -21.22 -3.88
CA GLN A 199 4.54 -21.75 -5.00
C GLN A 199 5.60 -22.77 -4.53
N GLN A 200 6.30 -22.49 -3.42
CA GLN A 200 7.28 -23.41 -2.85
C GLN A 200 6.62 -24.71 -2.35
N LEU A 201 5.47 -24.60 -1.67
CA LEU A 201 4.71 -25.76 -1.21
C LEU A 201 4.21 -26.61 -2.39
N ASN A 202 3.68 -25.97 -3.44
CA ASN A 202 3.24 -26.68 -4.65
C ASN A 202 4.40 -27.40 -5.35
N LYS A 203 5.58 -26.78 -5.44
CA LYS A 203 6.77 -27.42 -5.99
C LYS A 203 7.18 -28.66 -5.16
N LYS A 204 7.21 -28.54 -3.83
CA LYS A 204 7.49 -29.66 -2.93
C LYS A 204 6.46 -30.79 -3.07
N LEU A 205 5.19 -30.45 -3.31
CA LEU A 205 4.10 -31.40 -3.48
C LEU A 205 4.17 -32.13 -4.83
N GLU A 206 4.59 -31.45 -5.90
CA GLU A 206 4.91 -32.09 -7.18
C GLU A 206 6.10 -33.05 -7.07
N ASP A 207 7.15 -32.67 -6.36
CA ASP A 207 8.33 -33.52 -6.14
C ASP A 207 7.94 -34.77 -5.34
N MET A 208 7.10 -34.65 -4.30
CA MET A 208 6.56 -35.82 -3.58
C MET A 208 5.70 -36.72 -4.47
N LYS A 209 4.90 -36.16 -5.38
CA LYS A 209 4.10 -36.95 -6.33
C LYS A 209 4.97 -37.72 -7.33
N LYS A 210 6.09 -37.15 -7.78
CA LYS A 210 7.07 -37.86 -8.61
C LYS A 210 7.70 -39.03 -7.85
N ASN A 211 8.17 -38.78 -6.63
CA ASN A 211 8.73 -39.82 -5.78
C ASN A 211 7.72 -40.94 -5.49
N SER A 212 6.45 -40.60 -5.26
CA SER A 212 5.37 -41.59 -5.09
C SER A 212 5.20 -42.49 -6.31
N LYS A 213 5.23 -41.92 -7.53
CA LYS A 213 5.15 -42.71 -8.77
C LYS A 213 6.37 -43.61 -8.96
N GLU A 214 7.55 -43.12 -8.63
CA GLU A 214 8.79 -43.91 -8.67
C GLU A 214 8.74 -45.08 -7.68
N THR A 215 8.24 -44.87 -6.46
CA THR A 215 8.03 -45.96 -5.49
C THR A 215 6.98 -46.97 -5.94
N GLU A 216 5.94 -46.53 -6.64
CA GLU A 216 4.91 -47.43 -7.17
C GLU A 216 5.45 -48.32 -8.30
N ILE A 217 6.30 -47.76 -9.18
CA ILE A 217 7.00 -48.50 -10.23
C ILE A 217 7.98 -49.51 -9.60
N ALA A 218 8.76 -49.10 -8.60
CA ALA A 218 9.69 -49.98 -7.89
C ALA A 218 8.94 -51.15 -7.20
N ASN A 219 7.81 -50.87 -6.55
CA ASN A 219 6.98 -51.90 -5.92
C ASN A 219 6.37 -52.87 -6.94
N LYS A 220 5.98 -52.38 -8.13
CA LYS A 220 5.47 -53.25 -9.20
C LYS A 220 6.57 -54.20 -9.71
N GLN A 221 7.77 -53.69 -9.92
CA GLN A 221 8.93 -54.50 -10.34
C GLN A 221 9.31 -55.54 -9.28
N LEU A 222 9.29 -55.16 -7.99
CA LEU A 222 9.56 -56.08 -6.88
C LEU A 222 8.56 -57.24 -6.85
N LYS A 223 7.26 -56.95 -7.01
CA LYS A 223 6.20 -57.98 -7.06
C LYS A 223 6.40 -58.95 -8.23
N GLU A 224 6.78 -58.46 -9.41
CA GLU A 224 7.07 -59.30 -10.57
C GLU A 224 8.30 -60.20 -10.33
N GLN A 225 9.33 -59.70 -9.65
CA GLN A 225 10.51 -60.51 -9.29
C GLN A 225 10.16 -61.60 -8.26
N VAL A 226 9.36 -61.28 -7.25
CA VAL A 226 8.89 -62.26 -6.24
C VAL A 226 8.11 -63.37 -6.92
N ALA A 227 7.19 -63.05 -7.84
CA ALA A 227 6.43 -64.06 -8.58
C ALA A 227 7.33 -65.00 -9.42
N LYS A 228 8.38 -64.46 -10.05
CA LYS A 228 9.38 -65.27 -10.78
C LYS A 228 10.17 -66.20 -9.86
N LEU A 229 10.55 -65.73 -8.67
CA LEU A 229 11.24 -66.55 -7.67
C LEU A 229 10.32 -67.65 -7.12
N GLU A 230 9.05 -67.36 -6.85
CA GLU A 230 8.07 -68.35 -6.43
C GLU A 230 7.86 -69.45 -7.48
N GLU A 231 7.78 -69.07 -8.76
CA GLU A 231 7.69 -70.04 -9.87
C GLU A 231 8.98 -70.89 -9.99
N GLY A 232 10.14 -70.26 -9.82
CA GLY A 232 11.43 -70.96 -9.77
C GLY A 232 11.49 -72.00 -8.65
N ASN A 233 11.04 -71.63 -7.45
CA ASN A 233 10.99 -72.54 -6.29
C ASN A 233 10.04 -73.72 -6.52
N LYS A 234 8.89 -73.52 -7.17
CA LYS A 234 7.97 -74.63 -7.53
C LYS A 234 8.65 -75.64 -8.45
N LYS A 235 9.31 -75.17 -9.51
CA LYS A 235 10.04 -76.04 -10.44
C LYS A 235 11.17 -76.80 -9.74
N LEU A 236 11.87 -76.15 -8.81
CA LEU A 236 12.93 -76.77 -8.02
C LEU A 236 12.39 -77.86 -7.09
N SER A 237 11.23 -77.62 -6.48
CA SER A 237 10.52 -78.63 -5.67
C SER A 237 10.06 -79.83 -6.51
N GLU A 238 9.54 -79.60 -7.72
CA GLU A 238 9.15 -80.66 -8.65
C GLU A 238 10.34 -81.53 -9.09
N LEU A 239 11.47 -80.89 -9.43
CA LEU A 239 12.70 -81.60 -9.76
C LEU A 239 13.22 -82.45 -8.59
N ASN A 240 13.15 -81.92 -7.36
CA ASN A 240 13.58 -82.66 -6.18
C ASN A 240 12.72 -83.92 -5.96
N LEU A 241 11.41 -83.82 -6.17
CA LEU A 241 10.50 -84.98 -6.11
C LEU A 241 10.83 -86.04 -7.18
N ILE A 242 11.15 -85.61 -8.41
CA ILE A 242 11.56 -86.52 -9.48
C ILE A 242 12.86 -87.25 -9.11
N LEU A 243 13.84 -86.53 -8.55
CA LEU A 243 15.11 -87.11 -8.11
C LEU A 243 14.91 -88.13 -6.98
N GLN A 244 14.06 -87.83 -5.99
CA GLN A 244 13.71 -88.78 -4.93
C GLN A 244 13.07 -90.06 -5.49
N LYS A 245 12.12 -89.94 -6.43
CA LYS A 245 11.51 -91.11 -7.08
C LYS A 245 12.52 -91.94 -7.88
N LYS A 246 13.43 -91.28 -8.59
CA LYS A 246 14.51 -91.98 -9.33
C LYS A 246 15.44 -92.71 -8.38
N ALA A 247 15.84 -92.09 -7.27
CA ALA A 247 16.69 -92.71 -6.25
C ALA A 247 16.00 -93.96 -5.66
N GLN A 248 14.72 -93.87 -5.29
CA GLN A 248 13.94 -95.01 -4.81
C GLN A 248 13.86 -96.14 -5.85
N ASN A 249 13.57 -95.82 -7.11
CA ASN A 249 13.54 -96.83 -8.17
C ASN A 249 14.89 -97.53 -8.32
N THR A 250 16.00 -96.77 -8.32
CA THR A 250 17.34 -97.38 -8.40
C THR A 250 17.65 -98.26 -7.20
N GLU A 251 17.24 -97.89 -5.98
CA GLU A 251 17.39 -98.73 -4.79
C GLU A 251 16.61 -100.05 -4.95
N THR A 252 15.37 -99.99 -5.44
CA THR A 252 14.57 -101.21 -5.68
C THR A 252 15.16 -102.10 -6.79
N GLU A 253 15.71 -101.51 -7.86
CA GLU A 253 16.38 -102.27 -8.92
C GLU A 253 17.65 -102.97 -8.40
N ILE A 254 18.42 -102.29 -7.55
CA ILE A 254 19.60 -102.88 -6.89
C ILE A 254 19.18 -104.03 -5.98
N GLU A 255 18.12 -103.85 -5.17
CA GLU A 255 17.60 -104.90 -4.30
C GLU A 255 17.14 -106.14 -5.09
N GLN A 256 16.44 -105.93 -6.21
CA GLN A 256 16.03 -107.01 -7.12
C GLN A 256 17.23 -107.76 -7.72
N LYS A 257 18.24 -107.03 -8.20
CA LYS A 257 19.47 -107.63 -8.74
C LYS A 257 20.22 -108.43 -7.69
N ASN A 258 20.31 -107.92 -6.46
CA ASN A 258 20.95 -108.65 -5.35
C ASN A 258 20.22 -109.96 -4.99
N LYS A 259 18.88 -109.96 -5.03
CA LYS A 259 18.09 -111.20 -4.85
C LYS A 259 18.37 -112.23 -5.95
N ILE A 260 18.55 -111.78 -7.20
CA ILE A 260 18.92 -112.68 -8.32
C ILE A 260 20.32 -113.26 -8.08
N ILE A 261 21.29 -112.43 -7.68
CA ILE A 261 22.65 -112.88 -7.38
C ILE A 261 22.63 -113.95 -6.28
N GLN A 262 21.91 -113.71 -5.17
CA GLN A 262 21.79 -114.70 -4.09
C GLN A 262 21.25 -116.06 -4.57
N LYS A 263 20.19 -116.06 -5.40
CA LYS A 263 19.67 -117.31 -5.98
C LYS A 263 20.70 -118.00 -6.88
N LYS A 264 21.47 -117.23 -7.66
CA LYS A 264 22.53 -117.78 -8.50
C LYS A 264 23.68 -118.36 -7.69
N ASP A 265 24.05 -117.72 -6.57
CA ASP A 265 25.05 -118.25 -5.65
C ASP A 265 24.57 -119.56 -4.98
N GLU A 266 23.29 -119.66 -4.63
CA GLU A 266 22.66 -120.89 -4.15
C GLU A 266 22.69 -122.01 -5.20
N GLU A 267 22.27 -121.73 -6.44
CA GLU A 267 22.34 -122.68 -7.57
C GLU A 267 23.78 -123.17 -7.80
N ILE A 268 24.77 -122.27 -7.79
CA ILE A 268 26.19 -122.63 -7.93
C ILE A 268 26.65 -123.51 -6.77
N SER A 269 26.23 -123.22 -5.54
CA SER A 269 26.56 -124.02 -4.35
C SER A 269 26.01 -125.46 -4.46
N GLU A 270 24.77 -125.62 -4.91
CA GLU A 270 24.16 -126.93 -5.16
C GLU A 270 24.89 -127.69 -6.27
N LEU A 271 25.15 -127.05 -7.41
CA LEU A 271 25.91 -127.66 -8.51
C LEU A 271 27.31 -128.09 -8.03
N THR A 272 27.96 -127.29 -7.18
CA THR A 272 29.28 -127.61 -6.62
C THR A 272 29.21 -128.84 -5.71
N LYS A 273 28.16 -129.00 -4.90
CA LYS A 273 27.95 -130.20 -4.07
C LYS A 273 27.75 -131.44 -4.95
N THR A 274 26.91 -131.34 -5.99
CA THR A 274 26.66 -132.43 -6.93
C THR A 274 27.91 -132.83 -7.70
N LEU A 275 28.70 -131.86 -8.17
CA LEU A 275 30.00 -132.10 -8.81
C LEU A 275 30.98 -132.82 -7.90
N LYS A 276 31.07 -132.43 -6.61
CA LYS A 276 31.91 -133.13 -5.62
C LYS A 276 31.44 -134.58 -5.43
N SER A 277 30.14 -134.79 -5.27
CA SER A 277 29.56 -136.13 -5.15
C SER A 277 29.86 -137.01 -6.38
N ASN A 278 29.66 -136.47 -7.58
CA ASN A 278 29.94 -137.18 -8.84
C ASN A 278 31.44 -137.50 -8.99
N LYS A 279 32.31 -136.59 -8.54
CA LYS A 279 33.77 -136.81 -8.52
C LYS A 279 34.14 -137.94 -7.56
N GLU A 280 33.54 -137.97 -6.36
CA GLU A 280 33.75 -139.05 -5.39
C GLU A 280 33.26 -140.41 -5.93
N GLU A 281 32.08 -140.44 -6.57
CA GLU A 281 31.54 -141.66 -7.16
C GLU A 281 32.39 -142.15 -8.35
N SER A 282 32.87 -141.23 -9.19
CA SER A 282 33.78 -141.56 -10.29
C SER A 282 35.11 -142.11 -9.76
N ASN A 283 35.69 -141.50 -8.71
CA ASN A 283 36.89 -142.00 -8.07
C ASN A 283 36.70 -143.41 -7.50
N LYS A 284 35.54 -143.71 -6.89
CA LYS A 284 35.21 -145.06 -6.42
C LYS A 284 35.14 -146.07 -7.57
N LYS A 285 34.53 -145.70 -8.71
CA LYS A 285 34.47 -146.55 -9.91
C LYS A 285 35.85 -146.82 -10.49
N ILE A 286 36.71 -145.80 -10.56
CA ILE A 286 38.10 -145.94 -11.01
C ILE A 286 38.88 -146.86 -10.07
N PHE A 287 38.75 -146.67 -8.76
CA PHE A 287 39.39 -147.53 -7.75
C PHE A 287 38.97 -148.99 -7.91
N HIS A 288 37.67 -149.25 -8.07
CA HIS A 288 37.17 -150.62 -8.26
C HIS A 288 37.64 -151.25 -9.57
N GLN A 289 37.72 -150.49 -10.67
CA GLN A 289 38.31 -150.98 -11.93
C GLN A 289 39.80 -151.31 -11.79
N GLN A 290 40.55 -150.52 -11.01
CA GLN A 290 41.95 -150.83 -10.72
C GLN A 290 42.12 -152.09 -9.87
N GLU A 291 41.22 -152.35 -8.92
CA GLU A 291 41.20 -153.63 -8.18
C GLU A 291 40.95 -154.82 -9.12
N ILE A 292 40.04 -154.70 -10.07
CA ILE A 292 39.77 -155.75 -11.07
C ILE A 292 41.00 -156.03 -11.95
N ILE A 293 41.71 -154.98 -12.40
CA ILE A 293 42.90 -155.15 -13.26
C ILE A 293 44.07 -155.80 -12.52
N ASN A 294 44.18 -155.57 -11.20
CA ASN A 294 45.27 -156.09 -10.37
C ASN A 294 44.99 -157.49 -9.78
N SER A 295 43.83 -158.09 -10.08
CA SER A 295 43.42 -159.43 -9.66
C SER A 295 43.65 -160.46 -10.77
#